data_AF-A0A7W0X457-F1
#
_entry.id   AF-A0A7W0X457-F1
#
_cell.length_a   1.000
_cell.length_b   1.000
_cell.length_c   1.000
_cell.angle_alpha   90.00
_cell.angle_beta   90.00
_cell.angle_gamma   90.00
#
_symmetry.space_group_name_H-M   'P 1'
#
loop_
_entity.id
_entity.type
_entity.pdbx_description
1 polymer ?
#
loop_
_entity_poly.entity_id
_entity_poly.type
_entity_poly.pdbx_seq_one_letter_code
_entity_poly.pdbx_strand_id
1 'polypeptide(L)'
;MYWTRLLLAAFAMVIPGMASAFDECGSLENGYGPFDYRTSKKELAIVDTHHFNSDVEQLRRGISGPIGGELDYTLRAAPNHHRALMAMVNLALKVGNEKPQGANYTVSCYFDRAMRFAADDG
;
A
#
# COMPACT_ATOMS: atom_id res chain seq x y z
N MET A 1 -61.91 -13.94 -37.45
CA MET A 1 -61.38 -14.10 -36.08
C MET A 1 -59.92 -14.49 -36.18
N TYR A 2 -59.00 -13.54 -36.18
CA TYR A 2 -57.56 -13.82 -36.20
C TYR A 2 -56.95 -13.25 -34.92
N TRP A 3 -56.48 -14.14 -34.05
CA TRP A 3 -55.76 -13.81 -32.83
C TRP A 3 -54.35 -13.35 -33.17
N THR A 4 -54.03 -12.10 -32.89
CA THR A 4 -52.66 -11.59 -32.85
C THR A 4 -51.98 -12.12 -31.58
N ARG A 5 -51.01 -13.04 -31.74
CA ARG A 5 -50.06 -13.41 -30.68
C ARG A 5 -48.93 -12.38 -30.66
N LEU A 6 -48.93 -11.51 -29.65
CA LEU A 6 -47.77 -10.68 -29.31
C LEU A 6 -46.71 -11.57 -28.66
N LEU A 7 -45.58 -11.77 -29.34
CA LEU A 7 -44.38 -12.36 -28.74
C LEU A 7 -43.59 -11.23 -28.07
N LEU A 8 -43.63 -11.19 -26.74
CA LEU A 8 -42.73 -10.38 -25.93
C LEU A 8 -41.36 -11.07 -25.90
N ALA A 9 -40.40 -10.53 -26.65
CA ALA A 9 -39.01 -10.91 -26.53
C ALA A 9 -38.43 -10.28 -25.25
N ALA A 10 -38.24 -11.09 -24.20
CA ALA A 10 -37.54 -10.67 -23.00
C ALA A 10 -36.04 -10.57 -23.29
N PHE A 11 -35.53 -9.35 -23.38
CA PHE A 11 -34.10 -9.08 -23.51
C PHE A 11 -33.46 -9.31 -22.13
N ALA A 12 -32.81 -10.47 -21.93
CA ALA A 12 -32.06 -10.76 -20.72
C ALA A 12 -30.83 -9.83 -20.68
N MET A 13 -30.92 -8.77 -19.87
CA MET A 13 -29.81 -7.87 -19.60
C MET A 13 -28.81 -8.60 -18.70
N VAL A 14 -27.75 -9.13 -19.31
CA VAL A 14 -26.63 -9.75 -18.57
C VAL A 14 -25.89 -8.63 -17.85
N ILE A 15 -26.11 -8.51 -16.54
CA ILE A 15 -25.32 -7.63 -15.69
C ILE A 15 -23.92 -8.24 -15.61
N PRO A 16 -22.84 -7.56 -16.06
CA PRO A 16 -21.51 -8.06 -15.88
C PRO A 16 -21.22 -8.17 -14.37
N GLY A 17 -20.81 -9.35 -13.93
CA GLY A 17 -20.49 -9.61 -12.53
C GLY A 17 -19.48 -8.60 -12.01
N MET A 18 -19.76 -8.04 -10.84
CA MET A 18 -18.82 -7.18 -10.14
C MET A 18 -17.55 -7.98 -9.92
N ALA A 19 -16.46 -7.59 -10.58
CA ALA A 19 -15.15 -8.14 -10.30
C ALA A 19 -14.84 -7.86 -8.82
N SER A 20 -14.70 -8.90 -8.01
CA SER A 20 -14.13 -8.77 -6.68
C SER A 20 -12.78 -8.10 -6.85
N ALA A 21 -12.63 -6.89 -6.33
CA ALA A 21 -11.34 -6.24 -6.23
C ALA A 21 -10.48 -7.17 -5.37
N PHE A 22 -9.66 -7.99 -6.01
CA PHE A 22 -8.55 -8.62 -5.32
C PHE A 22 -7.79 -7.48 -4.67
N ASP A 23 -7.48 -7.64 -3.39
CA ASP A 23 -6.69 -6.74 -2.56
C ASP A 23 -5.36 -6.40 -3.28
N GLU A 24 -5.37 -5.39 -4.16
CA GLU A 24 -4.27 -5.09 -5.10
C GLU A 24 -2.97 -4.75 -4.35
N CYS A 25 -3.10 -4.31 -3.10
CA CYS A 25 -2.01 -3.90 -2.22
C CYS A 25 -1.59 -5.00 -1.22
N GLY A 26 -2.19 -6.19 -1.33
CA GLY A 26 -1.82 -7.41 -0.64
C GLY A 26 -2.08 -7.43 0.87
N SER A 27 -1.77 -8.56 1.49
CA SER A 27 -1.95 -8.79 2.93
C SER A 27 -1.11 -7.87 3.81
N LEU A 28 -1.63 -7.49 4.98
CA LEU A 28 -0.89 -6.77 6.02
C LEU A 28 0.01 -7.70 6.87
N GLU A 29 -0.10 -9.02 6.69
CA GLU A 29 0.77 -9.99 7.39
C GLU A 29 2.25 -9.72 7.09
N ASN A 30 3.06 -9.70 8.15
CA ASN A 30 4.49 -9.51 8.05
C ASN A 30 5.20 -10.37 9.11
N GLY A 31 6.42 -10.85 8.82
CA GLY A 31 7.18 -11.66 9.78
C GLY A 31 7.63 -10.89 11.03
N TYR A 32 7.66 -9.56 10.95
CA TYR A 32 7.97 -8.66 12.06
C TYR A 32 7.06 -7.43 12.00
N GLY A 33 6.01 -7.40 12.82
CA GLY A 33 4.91 -6.43 12.73
C GLY A 33 3.66 -7.02 12.06
N PRO A 34 2.71 -6.19 11.61
CA PRO A 34 2.75 -4.74 11.57
C PRO A 34 2.62 -4.10 12.97
N PHE A 35 3.34 -3.01 13.20
CA PHE A 35 3.38 -2.26 14.45
C PHE A 35 2.77 -0.88 14.26
N ASP A 36 2.08 -0.39 15.31
CA ASP A 36 1.51 0.96 15.28
C ASP A 36 2.59 1.98 15.62
N TYR A 37 2.84 2.89 14.68
CA TYR A 37 3.83 3.95 14.80
C TYR A 37 3.68 4.80 16.08
N ARG A 38 2.45 4.94 16.57
CA ARG A 38 2.11 5.75 17.74
C ARG A 38 2.49 5.06 19.04
N THR A 39 2.39 3.73 19.12
CA THR A 39 2.42 3.00 20.39
C THR A 39 3.56 1.98 20.51
N SER A 40 4.01 1.36 19.42
CA SER A 40 5.00 0.26 19.42
C SER A 40 6.46 0.73 19.44
N LYS A 41 6.81 1.59 20.40
CA LYS A 41 8.12 2.30 20.41
C LYS A 41 9.34 1.37 20.45
N LYS A 42 9.25 0.21 21.11
CA LYS A 42 10.39 -0.72 21.26
C LYS A 42 10.69 -1.44 19.95
N GLU A 43 9.65 -1.86 19.26
CA GLU A 43 9.72 -2.57 17.99
C GLU A 43 10.16 -1.61 16.88
N LEU A 44 9.61 -0.39 16.87
CA LEU A 44 10.01 0.67 15.94
C LEU A 44 11.47 1.08 16.12
N ALA A 45 12.01 1.07 17.35
CA ALA A 45 13.43 1.34 17.54
C ALA A 45 14.33 0.36 16.76
N ILE A 46 13.91 -0.92 16.63
CA ILE A 46 14.64 -1.91 15.84
C ILE A 46 14.48 -1.62 14.34
N VAL A 47 13.26 -1.34 13.87
CA VAL A 47 12.99 -0.98 12.47
C VAL A 47 13.78 0.25 12.06
N ASP A 48 13.70 1.34 12.83
CA ASP A 48 14.34 2.62 12.51
C ASP A 48 15.86 2.49 12.48
N THR A 49 16.44 1.72 13.41
CA THR A 49 17.89 1.50 13.45
C THR A 49 18.41 0.80 12.19
N HIS A 50 17.65 -0.14 11.62
CA HIS A 50 18.12 -1.00 10.52
C HIS A 50 17.62 -0.56 9.15
N HIS A 51 16.51 0.17 9.07
CA HIS A 51 15.83 0.49 7.79
C HIS A 51 15.37 1.95 7.66
N PHE A 52 15.27 2.73 8.74
CA PHE A 52 14.78 4.12 8.66
C PHE A 52 15.64 5.13 9.42
N ASN A 53 16.94 5.12 9.14
CA ASN A 53 17.85 6.13 9.67
C ASN A 53 17.71 7.48 8.93
N SER A 54 18.45 8.50 9.40
CA SER A 54 18.40 9.85 8.84
C SER A 54 18.84 9.94 7.37
N ASP A 55 19.72 9.04 6.89
CA ASP A 55 20.14 9.02 5.50
C ASP A 55 19.05 8.46 4.57
N VAL A 56 18.28 7.46 5.04
CA VAL A 56 17.12 6.93 4.32
C VAL A 56 16.01 7.96 4.26
N GLU A 57 15.64 8.57 5.39
CA GLU A 57 14.59 9.59 5.46
C GLU A 57 14.89 10.79 4.55
N GLN A 58 16.16 11.24 4.51
CA GLN A 58 16.59 12.37 3.67
C GLN A 58 16.94 11.96 2.23
N LEU A 59 16.68 10.70 1.85
CA LEU A 59 16.90 10.17 0.51
C LEU A 59 18.36 10.32 0.02
N ARG A 60 19.33 10.22 0.94
CA ARG A 60 20.77 10.34 0.67
C ARG A 60 21.35 9.02 0.20
N ARG A 61 21.08 7.94 0.92
CA ARG A 61 21.51 6.56 0.62
C ARG A 61 20.72 5.56 1.47
N GLY A 62 20.66 4.30 1.04
CA GLY A 62 20.16 3.21 1.86
C GLY A 62 21.20 2.70 2.86
N ILE A 63 20.79 1.75 3.70
CA ILE A 63 21.64 1.14 4.73
C ILE A 63 22.28 -0.14 4.19
N SER A 64 21.45 -1.05 3.70
CA SER A 64 21.79 -2.36 3.18
C SER A 64 21.46 -2.53 1.69
N GLY A 65 20.61 -1.66 1.13
CA GLY A 65 20.19 -1.72 -0.26
C GLY A 65 19.67 -0.39 -0.83
N PRO A 66 18.86 -0.43 -1.91
CA PRO A 66 18.20 0.76 -2.45
C PRO A 66 17.27 1.40 -1.43
N ILE A 67 17.14 2.73 -1.45
CA ILE A 67 16.28 3.49 -0.52
C ILE A 67 14.83 2.99 -0.57
N GLY A 68 14.32 2.64 -1.75
CA GLY A 68 12.97 2.10 -1.89
C GLY A 68 12.79 0.75 -1.17
N GLY A 69 13.83 -0.08 -1.09
CA GLY A 69 13.79 -1.34 -0.33
C GLY A 69 13.83 -1.14 1.19
N GLU A 70 14.55 -0.13 1.66
CA GLU A 70 14.57 0.23 3.08
C GLU A 70 13.18 0.75 3.53
N LEU A 71 12.62 1.67 2.75
CA LEU A 71 11.28 2.20 2.99
C LEU A 71 10.21 1.12 2.88
N ASP A 72 10.36 0.17 1.96
CA ASP A 72 9.47 -1.00 1.86
C ASP A 72 9.48 -1.84 3.13
N TYR A 73 10.65 -2.14 3.67
CA TYR A 73 10.74 -2.90 4.92
C TYR A 73 10.04 -2.14 6.05
N THR A 74 10.38 -0.86 6.21
CA THR A 74 9.77 -0.01 7.24
C THR A 74 8.25 0.03 7.13
N LEU A 75 7.70 0.19 5.91
CA LEU A 75 6.25 0.30 5.69
C LEU A 75 5.51 -1.03 5.74
N ARG A 76 6.18 -2.17 5.57
CA ARG A 76 5.58 -3.48 5.88
C ARG A 76 5.59 -3.78 7.38
N ALA A 77 6.65 -3.36 8.08
CA ALA A 77 6.76 -3.53 9.53
C ALA A 77 5.91 -2.53 10.32
N ALA A 78 5.66 -1.34 9.78
CA ALA A 78 4.83 -0.30 10.38
C ALA A 78 4.08 0.48 9.29
N PRO A 79 2.89 0.02 8.85
CA PRO A 79 2.16 0.62 7.74
C PRO A 79 1.81 2.10 7.94
N ASN A 80 1.51 2.52 9.17
CA ASN A 80 1.21 3.91 9.52
C ASN A 80 2.45 4.74 9.89
N HIS A 81 3.66 4.34 9.49
CA HIS A 81 4.88 5.08 9.77
C HIS A 81 4.95 6.36 8.92
N HIS A 82 4.31 7.44 9.38
CA HIS A 82 4.08 8.66 8.59
C HIS A 82 5.36 9.27 8.00
N ARG A 83 6.49 9.25 8.72
CA ARG A 83 7.78 9.74 8.18
C ARG A 83 8.27 8.90 6.99
N ALA A 84 8.09 7.58 7.02
CA ALA A 84 8.48 6.67 5.95
C ALA A 84 7.51 6.75 4.76
N LEU A 85 6.21 6.96 5.02
CA LEU A 85 5.22 7.25 3.97
C LEU A 85 5.61 8.52 3.20
N MET A 86 5.94 9.59 3.92
CA MET A 86 6.40 10.84 3.29
C MET A 86 7.73 10.67 2.55
N ALA A 87 8.69 9.92 3.11
CA ALA A 87 9.93 9.62 2.42
C ALA A 87 9.69 8.80 1.13
N MET A 88 8.73 7.87 1.12
CA MET A 88 8.37 7.09 -0.07
C MET A 88 7.75 7.95 -1.16
N VAL A 89 6.84 8.88 -0.80
CA VAL A 89 6.31 9.90 -1.74
C VAL A 89 7.46 10.71 -2.34
N ASN A 90 8.32 11.27 -1.49
CA ASN A 90 9.43 12.10 -1.93
C ASN A 90 10.41 11.33 -2.83
N LEU A 91 10.65 10.05 -2.54
CA LEU A 91 11.49 9.20 -3.38
C LEU A 91 10.85 8.98 -4.74
N ALA A 92 9.58 8.60 -4.78
CA ALA A 92 8.85 8.36 -6.02
C ALA A 92 8.85 9.59 -6.94
N LEU A 93 8.62 10.78 -6.36
CA LEU A 93 8.73 12.06 -7.08
C LEU A 93 10.16 12.30 -7.59
N LYS A 94 11.18 12.11 -6.73
CA LYS A 94 12.59 12.31 -7.08
C LYS A 94 13.05 11.42 -8.24
N VAL A 95 12.58 10.17 -8.30
CA VAL A 95 12.99 9.21 -9.33
C VAL A 95 12.01 9.08 -10.49
N GLY A 96 10.86 9.76 -10.44
CA GLY A 96 9.81 9.66 -11.46
C GLY A 96 9.21 8.26 -11.59
N ASN A 97 9.08 7.54 -10.47
CA ASN A 97 8.57 6.17 -10.46
C ASN A 97 7.73 5.90 -9.21
N GLU A 98 6.44 5.65 -9.40
CA GLU A 98 5.45 5.32 -8.36
C GLU A 98 5.78 4.06 -7.55
N LYS A 99 6.65 3.18 -8.07
CA LYS A 99 7.22 2.04 -7.35
C LYS A 99 8.74 2.14 -7.40
N PRO A 100 9.37 2.90 -6.49
CA PRO A 100 10.81 3.07 -6.47
C PRO A 100 11.57 1.74 -6.44
N GLN A 101 12.81 1.73 -6.96
CA GLN A 101 13.63 0.53 -6.99
C GLN A 101 13.75 -0.09 -5.58
N GLY A 102 13.47 -1.39 -5.48
CA GLY A 102 13.49 -2.16 -4.24
C GLY A 102 12.16 -2.18 -3.48
N ALA A 103 11.20 -1.32 -3.81
CA ALA A 103 9.88 -1.35 -3.20
C ALA A 103 9.02 -2.49 -3.76
N ASN A 104 8.25 -3.16 -2.90
CA ASN A 104 7.29 -4.18 -3.38
C ASN A 104 6.02 -3.55 -3.95
N TYR A 105 5.58 -2.42 -3.38
CA TYR A 105 4.31 -1.76 -3.68
C TYR A 105 4.49 -0.36 -4.26
N THR A 106 3.44 0.17 -4.87
CA THR A 106 3.37 1.58 -5.28
C THR A 106 3.15 2.48 -4.06
N VAL A 107 3.43 3.78 -4.20
CA VAL A 107 3.09 4.80 -3.19
C VAL A 107 1.63 4.67 -2.77
N SER A 108 0.70 4.62 -3.73
CA SER A 108 -0.73 4.47 -3.45
C SER A 108 -1.05 3.24 -2.61
N CYS A 109 -0.39 2.11 -2.86
CA CYS A 109 -0.60 0.91 -2.09
C CYS A 109 -0.04 0.99 -0.67
N TYR A 110 1.06 1.71 -0.42
CA TYR A 110 1.50 1.95 0.95
C TYR A 110 0.48 2.78 1.74
N PHE A 111 -0.17 3.76 1.11
CA PHE A 111 -1.25 4.51 1.76
C PHE A 111 -2.51 3.69 1.99
N ASP A 112 -2.94 2.85 1.03
CA ASP A 112 -4.04 1.90 1.24
C ASP A 112 -3.78 1.01 2.47
N ARG A 113 -2.58 0.44 2.54
CA ARG A 113 -2.16 -0.40 3.66
C ARG A 113 -2.15 0.36 4.99
N ALA A 114 -1.69 1.62 4.98
CA ALA A 114 -1.72 2.49 6.16
C ALA A 114 -3.17 2.73 6.65
N MET A 115 -4.08 3.08 5.73
CA MET A 115 -5.49 3.32 6.03
C MET A 115 -6.21 2.08 6.55
N ARG A 116 -5.90 0.90 5.99
CA ARG A 116 -6.45 -0.38 6.46
C ARG A 116 -5.93 -0.78 7.84
N PHE A 117 -4.69 -0.41 8.13
CA PHE A 117 -4.03 -0.73 9.38
C PHE A 117 -4.49 0.17 10.54
N ALA A 118 -4.56 1.49 10.31
CA ALA A 118 -4.95 2.48 11.31
C ALA A 118 -5.80 3.59 10.65
N ALA A 119 -7.10 3.31 10.48
CA ALA A 119 -8.04 4.23 9.81
C ALA A 119 -8.31 5.52 10.62
N ASP A 120 -7.94 5.56 11.90
CA ASP A 120 -8.09 6.69 12.81
C ASP A 120 -6.86 7.62 12.85
N ASP A 121 -5.83 7.36 12.04
CA ASP A 121 -4.69 8.25 11.89
C ASP A 121 -5.05 9.45 11.01
N GLY A 122 -5.10 10.65 11.61
CA GLY A 122 -5.44 11.92 10.97
C GLY A 122 -4.90 13.13 11.73
#